data_AF-A0A368H763-F1
#
_entry.id   AF-A0A368H763-F1
#
_cell.length_a   1.000
_cell.length_b   1.000
_cell.length_c   1.000
_cell.angle_alpha   90.00
_cell.angle_beta   90.00
_cell.angle_gamma   90.00
#
_symmetry.space_group_name_H-M   'P 1'
#
loop_
_entity.id
_entity.type
_entity.pdbx_description
1 polymer ?
#
loop_
_entity_poly.entity_id
_entity_poly.type
_entity_poly.pdbx_seq_one_letter_code
_entity_poly.pdbx_strand_id
1 'polypeptide(L)'
;MSLINGALRPLDSGKFIMERGKLIKINEDGVQRVAQMIYDAVKDGSIAEVEFSAHAVHPKGKGREVIDWVFFADTVNFSFWPDKGSKYDVTYGGTKYTGYFAACAAINKALDSGLNMTSAEWMASASKDDVDGVFKSDGGYSIPLLDERVKAINDSGRVLLEKWNGSFYNCVLAAEGSAEKLLNIIVENFESFRDFAEFCGKKVSFLKRAQILVADVYGALKDDDPACAFSDIGILTMFADYRVPQALAYLGVLEYSKELLDALKPNHRLENGSLEEVELRGASIWACERIVSAIKKLRADEGDVVRPIYAMDVDIFAWVYRRKHAVEIEKKVPFHRTRMFKKFDEKEDITGATQLKSSIQVGFRFAKGIRNKIIELYPHIEPYLLDILPKKENFKLIKCKDHVELLADHNGVVQFLKTRNTDWIPTLRLLHKYPFMMPHQQVDKGAIKFVLNGSSIMCPGLTSPGAKMTPGVPAEAVVAVMAEGKQHALAIGQMKMSSEEIQSVNKGIGIENVHYLTDGLWRLAEKPIN
;
A
#
# COMPACT_ATOMS: atom_id res chain seq x y z
N MET A 1 -9.03 13.04 -22.41
CA MET A 1 -8.94 12.62 -20.99
C MET A 1 -7.58 13.05 -20.50
N SER A 2 -7.52 13.81 -19.41
CA SER A 2 -6.25 14.20 -18.82
C SER A 2 -5.64 12.98 -18.13
N LEU A 3 -4.33 12.77 -18.29
CA LEU A 3 -3.60 11.64 -17.71
C LEU A 3 -2.63 12.14 -16.66
N ILE A 4 -2.46 11.35 -15.61
CA ILE A 4 -1.42 11.54 -14.58
C ILE A 4 -0.56 10.28 -14.54
N ASN A 5 0.74 10.40 -14.86
CA ASN A 5 1.66 9.28 -15.04
C ASN A 5 1.11 8.13 -15.93
N GLY A 6 0.45 8.51 -17.03
CA GLY A 6 -0.14 7.57 -17.99
C GLY A 6 -1.43 6.87 -17.51
N ALA A 7 -1.94 7.21 -16.32
CA ALA A 7 -3.21 6.73 -15.79
C ALA A 7 -4.31 7.78 -15.97
N LEU A 8 -5.57 7.34 -16.05
CA LEU A 8 -6.71 8.25 -15.90
C LEU A 8 -6.63 8.96 -14.54
N ARG A 9 -6.97 10.25 -14.50
CA ARG A 9 -7.14 10.99 -13.23
C ARG A 9 -8.27 10.37 -12.38
N PRO A 10 -8.34 10.63 -11.06
CA PRO A 10 -9.31 9.99 -10.17
C PRO A 10 -10.77 10.08 -10.63
N LEU A 11 -11.23 11.27 -11.06
CA LEU A 11 -12.61 11.44 -11.53
C LEU A 11 -12.92 10.63 -12.79
N ASP A 12 -12.04 10.72 -13.80
CA ASP A 12 -12.14 9.95 -15.04
C ASP A 12 -12.05 8.44 -14.78
N SER A 13 -11.25 8.03 -13.79
CA SER A 13 -11.15 6.64 -13.34
C SER A 13 -12.47 6.16 -12.74
N GLY A 14 -13.05 6.91 -11.80
CA GLY A 14 -14.34 6.58 -11.18
C GLY A 14 -15.45 6.42 -12.21
N LYS A 15 -15.53 7.36 -13.17
CA LYS A 15 -16.47 7.28 -14.29
C LYS A 15 -16.23 6.03 -15.15
N PHE A 16 -14.99 5.82 -15.60
CA PHE A 16 -14.63 4.71 -16.48
C PHE A 16 -14.92 3.34 -15.84
N ILE A 17 -14.64 3.22 -14.53
CA ILE A 17 -14.92 2.03 -13.74
C ILE A 17 -16.41 1.81 -13.63
N MET A 18 -17.21 2.83 -13.28
CA MET A 18 -18.66 2.69 -13.16
C MET A 18 -19.37 2.34 -14.47
N GLU A 19 -18.87 2.79 -15.62
CA GLU A 19 -19.42 2.42 -16.93
C GLU A 19 -19.21 0.93 -17.28
N ARG A 20 -18.26 0.25 -16.64
CA ARG A 20 -17.82 -1.11 -17.00
C ARG A 20 -17.93 -2.13 -15.88
N GLY A 21 -18.03 -1.65 -14.64
CA GLY A 21 -18.23 -2.42 -13.43
C GLY A 21 -19.59 -3.14 -13.42
N LYS A 22 -19.67 -4.20 -12.64
CA LYS A 22 -20.87 -5.06 -12.54
C LYS A 22 -21.28 -5.39 -11.11
N LEU A 23 -20.40 -5.14 -10.15
CA LEU A 23 -20.56 -5.48 -8.74
C LEU A 23 -21.28 -4.38 -7.94
N ILE A 24 -21.30 -3.14 -8.43
CA ILE A 24 -21.86 -2.01 -7.69
C ILE A 24 -22.78 -1.17 -8.58
N LYS A 25 -23.91 -0.77 -7.99
CA LYS A 25 -24.83 0.20 -8.59
C LYS A 25 -24.94 1.44 -7.70
N ILE A 26 -25.21 2.58 -8.34
CA ILE A 26 -25.52 3.82 -7.63
C ILE A 26 -27.04 3.98 -7.62
N ASN A 27 -27.61 4.18 -6.44
CA ASN A 27 -29.02 4.45 -6.24
C ASN A 27 -29.26 5.96 -6.16
N GLU A 28 -29.99 6.49 -7.15
CA GLU A 28 -30.23 7.92 -7.28
C GLU A 28 -31.08 8.51 -6.14
N ASP A 29 -32.00 7.74 -5.55
CA ASP A 29 -32.75 8.22 -4.38
C ASP A 29 -31.81 8.39 -3.18
N GLY A 30 -30.83 7.49 -3.03
CA GLY A 30 -29.76 7.63 -2.05
C GLY A 30 -28.90 8.87 -2.29
N VAL A 31 -28.53 9.11 -3.55
CA VAL A 31 -27.80 10.31 -3.95
C VAL A 31 -28.56 11.58 -3.55
N GLN A 32 -29.85 11.68 -3.86
CA GLN A 32 -30.66 12.86 -3.50
C GLN A 32 -30.78 13.06 -1.99
N ARG A 33 -31.01 11.98 -1.23
CA ARG A 33 -31.10 12.06 0.24
C ARG A 33 -29.79 12.55 0.85
N VAL A 34 -28.65 11.98 0.46
CA VAL A 34 -27.35 12.37 1.00
C VAL A 34 -26.97 13.79 0.55
N ALA A 35 -27.30 14.16 -0.69
CA ALA A 35 -27.14 15.54 -1.16
C ALA A 35 -27.90 16.54 -0.28
N GLN A 36 -29.16 16.25 0.05
CA GLN A 36 -29.94 17.10 0.95
C GLN A 36 -29.32 17.17 2.35
N MET A 37 -28.92 16.03 2.94
CA MET A 37 -28.28 16.00 4.26
C MET A 37 -27.03 16.88 4.33
N ILE A 38 -26.18 16.83 3.30
CA ILE A 38 -24.96 17.65 3.24
C ILE A 38 -25.31 19.11 3.00
N TYR A 39 -26.26 19.39 2.09
CA TYR A 39 -26.70 20.75 1.80
C TYR A 39 -27.25 21.44 3.06
N ASP A 40 -28.10 20.74 3.82
CA ASP A 40 -28.66 21.22 5.09
C ASP A 40 -27.55 21.48 6.11
N ALA A 41 -26.59 20.55 6.23
CA ALA A 41 -25.46 20.70 7.15
C ALA A 41 -24.54 21.89 6.82
N VAL A 42 -24.40 22.23 5.53
CA VAL A 42 -23.67 23.45 5.12
C VAL A 42 -24.51 24.69 5.42
N LYS A 43 -25.82 24.63 5.17
CA LYS A 43 -26.75 25.76 5.37
C LYS A 43 -26.92 26.13 6.85
N ASP A 44 -26.96 25.14 7.73
CA ASP A 44 -27.08 25.34 9.19
C ASP A 44 -25.72 25.52 9.91
N GLY A 45 -24.61 25.34 9.19
CA GLY A 45 -23.25 25.51 9.70
C GLY A 45 -22.68 24.31 10.46
N SER A 46 -23.44 23.21 10.63
CA SER A 46 -22.97 22.00 11.32
C SER A 46 -21.85 21.28 10.57
N ILE A 47 -21.64 21.55 9.28
CA ILE A 47 -20.49 21.06 8.52
C ILE A 47 -19.14 21.48 9.14
N ALA A 48 -19.10 22.61 9.87
CA ALA A 48 -17.88 23.08 10.53
C ALA A 48 -17.36 22.08 11.59
N GLU A 49 -18.22 21.24 12.17
CA GLU A 49 -17.82 20.23 13.16
C GLU A 49 -16.96 19.10 12.57
N VAL A 50 -16.99 18.94 11.25
CA VAL A 50 -16.29 17.87 10.54
C VAL A 50 -15.04 18.35 9.81
N GLU A 51 -14.78 19.66 9.80
CA GLU A 51 -13.62 20.24 9.14
C GLU A 51 -12.30 19.89 9.85
N PHE A 52 -11.19 19.97 9.11
CA PHE A 52 -9.85 19.67 9.60
C PHE A 52 -9.52 20.42 10.91
N SER A 53 -9.89 21.70 10.98
CA SER A 53 -9.66 22.57 12.14
C SER A 53 -10.50 22.23 13.37
N ALA A 54 -11.55 21.41 13.25
CA ALA A 54 -12.41 21.03 14.38
C ALA A 54 -11.80 19.91 15.26
N HIS A 55 -10.83 19.16 14.75
CA HIS A 55 -10.30 17.98 15.46
C HIS A 55 -9.19 18.33 16.44
N ALA A 56 -9.31 17.88 17.70
CA ALA A 56 -8.41 18.26 18.80
C ALA A 56 -6.94 17.85 18.59
N VAL A 57 -6.69 16.79 17.83
CA VAL A 57 -5.34 16.26 17.56
C VAL A 57 -4.72 16.81 16.27
N HIS A 58 -5.41 17.69 15.56
CA HIS A 58 -4.85 18.40 14.41
C HIS A 58 -4.16 19.70 14.85
N PRO A 59 -3.12 20.15 14.14
CA PRO A 59 -2.39 21.36 14.47
C PRO A 59 -3.32 22.58 14.46
N LYS A 60 -3.12 23.49 15.43
CA LYS A 60 -3.86 24.77 15.57
C LYS A 60 -3.00 26.01 15.29
N GLY A 61 -1.73 25.79 14.94
CA GLY A 61 -0.78 26.85 14.63
C GLY A 61 -0.98 27.43 13.24
N LYS A 62 -0.01 28.24 12.80
CA LYS A 62 0.09 28.76 11.43
C LYS A 62 1.48 28.51 10.88
N GLY A 63 1.62 28.65 9.56
CA GLY A 63 2.91 28.63 8.88
C GLY A 63 3.49 27.23 8.66
N ARG A 64 4.78 27.21 8.28
CA ARG A 64 5.48 26.01 7.79
C ARG A 64 5.33 24.77 8.67
N GLU A 65 5.37 24.92 9.99
CA GLU A 65 5.36 23.76 10.90
C GLU A 65 4.04 22.99 10.85
N VAL A 66 2.92 23.67 10.55
CA VAL A 66 1.63 23.03 10.31
C VAL A 66 1.69 22.18 9.03
N ILE A 67 2.33 22.68 7.98
CA ILE A 67 2.47 21.97 6.70
C ILE A 67 3.40 20.76 6.83
N ASP A 68 4.53 20.91 7.52
CA ASP A 68 5.46 19.80 7.77
C ASP A 68 4.77 18.73 8.66
N TRP A 69 3.92 19.12 9.63
CA TRP A 69 3.08 18.20 10.39
C TRP A 69 2.07 17.46 9.51
N VAL A 70 1.33 18.18 8.66
CA VAL A 70 0.32 17.60 7.75
C VAL A 70 0.97 16.60 6.81
N PHE A 71 2.10 16.98 6.21
CA PHE A 71 2.86 16.09 5.33
C PHE A 71 3.28 14.80 6.04
N PHE A 72 3.80 14.90 7.27
CA PHE A 72 4.18 13.73 8.04
C PHE A 72 2.97 12.84 8.39
N ALA A 73 1.88 13.45 8.87
CA ALA A 73 0.65 12.74 9.21
C ALA A 73 0.09 11.96 8.00
N ASP A 74 0.08 12.57 6.81
CA ASP A 74 -0.42 11.93 5.60
C ASP A 74 0.54 10.92 4.98
N THR A 75 1.85 11.10 5.18
CA THR A 75 2.85 10.08 4.86
C THR A 75 2.52 8.76 5.56
N VAL A 76 2.01 8.81 6.81
CA VAL A 76 1.61 7.63 7.59
C VAL A 76 0.10 7.34 7.55
N ASN A 77 -0.70 8.05 6.75
CA ASN A 77 -2.17 7.92 6.76
C ASN A 77 -2.70 6.72 5.96
N PHE A 78 -2.35 5.51 6.41
CA PHE A 78 -2.84 4.26 5.82
C PHE A 78 -2.97 3.15 6.86
N SER A 79 -3.97 2.28 6.69
CA SER A 79 -4.07 0.97 7.34
C SER A 79 -3.90 0.92 8.87
N PHE A 80 -4.73 1.64 9.63
CA PHE A 80 -4.68 1.63 11.11
C PHE A 80 -5.41 0.47 11.79
N TRP A 81 -5.99 -0.46 11.02
CA TRP A 81 -6.61 -1.65 11.63
C TRP A 81 -5.53 -2.71 11.88
N PRO A 82 -5.45 -3.25 13.11
CA PRO A 82 -4.31 -4.08 13.48
C PRO A 82 -4.45 -5.54 13.02
N ASP A 83 -3.31 -6.21 12.86
CA ASP A 83 -3.28 -7.67 12.64
C ASP A 83 -3.53 -8.46 13.93
N LYS A 84 -3.28 -7.84 15.09
CA LYS A 84 -3.49 -8.40 16.43
C LYS A 84 -4.14 -7.34 17.35
N GLY A 85 -5.06 -7.74 18.21
CA GLY A 85 -5.81 -6.80 19.07
C GLY A 85 -7.04 -6.21 18.37
N SER A 86 -7.80 -5.38 19.09
CA SER A 86 -9.09 -4.88 18.61
C SER A 86 -8.98 -3.57 17.82
N LYS A 87 -8.07 -2.65 18.22
CA LYS A 87 -7.86 -1.34 17.59
C LYS A 87 -6.40 -0.88 17.77
N TYR A 88 -5.94 -0.01 16.88
CA TYR A 88 -4.75 0.80 17.13
C TYR A 88 -5.14 2.03 17.96
N ASP A 89 -4.57 2.18 19.15
CA ASP A 89 -4.92 3.22 20.13
C ASP A 89 -3.70 3.86 20.82
N VAL A 90 -3.82 5.17 21.09
CA VAL A 90 -2.81 6.00 21.75
C VAL A 90 -3.52 7.00 22.67
N THR A 91 -3.08 7.11 23.92
CA THR A 91 -3.58 8.12 24.86
C THR A 91 -2.72 9.38 24.84
N TYR A 92 -3.36 10.54 24.66
CA TYR A 92 -2.75 11.86 24.61
C TYR A 92 -3.65 12.89 25.30
N GLY A 93 -3.08 13.74 26.17
CA GLY A 93 -3.86 14.72 26.94
C GLY A 93 -5.00 14.11 27.78
N GLY A 94 -4.81 12.90 28.32
CA GLY A 94 -5.83 12.17 29.08
C GLY A 94 -6.96 11.55 28.23
N THR A 95 -6.93 11.72 26.90
CA THR A 95 -7.94 11.17 25.98
C THR A 95 -7.36 10.02 25.17
N LYS A 96 -8.10 8.90 25.09
CA LYS A 96 -7.73 7.75 24.25
C LYS A 96 -8.26 7.92 22.84
N TYR A 97 -7.34 7.94 21.87
CA TYR A 97 -7.66 8.03 20.44
C TYR A 97 -7.52 6.67 19.76
N THR A 98 -8.17 6.51 18.59
CA THR A 98 -8.08 5.27 17.79
C THR A 98 -7.95 5.55 16.30
N GLY A 99 -7.30 4.64 15.58
CA GLY A 99 -7.15 4.74 14.13
C GLY A 99 -6.27 5.93 13.72
N TYR A 100 -6.71 6.70 12.74
CA TYR A 100 -5.99 7.90 12.27
C TYR A 100 -5.72 8.91 13.40
N PHE A 101 -6.73 9.23 14.23
CA PHE A 101 -6.53 10.14 15.35
C PHE A 101 -5.55 9.62 16.41
N ALA A 102 -5.34 8.30 16.53
CA ALA A 102 -4.29 7.77 17.39
C ALA A 102 -2.89 8.05 16.81
N ALA A 103 -2.73 8.03 15.48
CA ALA A 103 -1.48 8.42 14.85
C ALA A 103 -1.22 9.92 15.02
N CYS A 104 -2.23 10.79 14.85
CA CYS A 104 -2.10 12.22 15.15
C CYS A 104 -1.72 12.47 16.62
N ALA A 105 -2.36 11.75 17.55
CA ALA A 105 -2.03 11.81 18.98
C ALA A 105 -0.58 11.36 19.26
N ALA A 106 -0.09 10.32 18.58
CA ALA A 106 1.31 9.87 18.69
C ALA A 106 2.29 10.93 18.18
N ILE A 107 1.99 11.57 17.04
CA ILE A 107 2.80 12.66 16.49
C ILE A 107 2.89 13.81 17.49
N ASN A 108 1.76 14.27 18.02
CA ASN A 108 1.74 15.38 18.99
C ASN A 108 2.48 15.01 20.28
N LYS A 109 2.31 13.78 20.77
CA LYS A 109 3.04 13.28 21.94
C LYS A 109 4.56 13.29 21.73
N ALA A 110 5.03 12.92 20.54
CA ALA A 110 6.44 12.96 20.21
C ALA A 110 6.97 14.40 20.11
N LEU A 111 6.24 15.29 19.46
CA LEU A 111 6.60 16.72 19.36
C LEU A 111 6.65 17.39 20.73
N ASP A 112 5.68 17.13 21.60
CA ASP A 112 5.65 17.65 22.98
C ASP A 112 6.81 17.12 23.84
N SER A 113 7.38 15.96 23.49
CA SER A 113 8.58 15.43 24.15
C SER A 113 9.89 16.07 23.66
N GLY A 114 9.81 16.96 22.68
CA GLY A 114 10.96 17.62 22.04
C GLY A 114 11.54 16.86 20.86
N LEU A 115 10.94 15.73 20.45
CA LEU A 115 11.37 14.99 19.26
C LEU A 115 10.81 15.66 17.99
N ASN A 116 11.67 16.35 17.24
CA ASN A 116 11.30 16.98 15.97
C ASN A 116 11.18 15.95 14.81
N MET A 117 10.20 15.06 14.94
CA MET A 117 9.99 13.95 14.00
C MET A 117 9.44 14.38 12.63
N THR A 118 8.91 15.60 12.52
CA THR A 118 8.40 16.18 11.27
C THR A 118 9.51 16.82 10.42
N SER A 119 10.74 16.91 10.93
CA SER A 119 11.90 17.36 10.16
C SER A 119 12.32 16.35 9.10
N ALA A 120 12.75 16.83 7.93
CA ALA A 120 13.21 15.98 6.84
C ALA A 120 14.45 15.16 7.23
N GLU A 121 15.31 15.69 8.09
CA GLU A 121 16.50 15.02 8.63
C GLU A 121 16.13 13.81 9.50
N TRP A 122 15.17 13.99 10.40
CA TRP A 122 14.66 12.87 11.20
C TRP A 122 13.96 11.87 10.31
N MET A 123 13.05 12.33 9.43
CA MET A 123 12.35 11.46 8.49
C MET A 123 13.33 10.61 7.68
N ALA A 124 14.39 11.18 7.11
CA ALA A 124 15.35 10.48 6.25
C ALA A 124 16.18 9.41 6.98
N SER A 125 16.37 9.55 8.31
CA SER A 125 17.29 8.74 9.10
C SER A 125 16.62 7.89 10.19
N ALA A 126 15.34 8.10 10.48
CA ALA A 126 14.60 7.38 11.51
C ALA A 126 14.68 5.87 11.30
N SER A 127 15.11 5.15 12.35
CA SER A 127 15.15 3.70 12.35
C SER A 127 13.77 3.09 12.58
N LYS A 128 13.66 1.78 12.37
CA LYS A 128 12.44 1.02 12.70
C LYS A 128 12.06 1.16 14.17
N ASP A 129 13.05 1.15 15.08
CA ASP A 129 12.82 1.26 16.51
C ASP A 129 12.37 2.67 16.90
N ASP A 130 12.89 3.71 16.24
CA ASP A 130 12.43 5.09 16.46
C ASP A 130 10.96 5.25 16.07
N VAL A 131 10.60 4.76 14.87
CA VAL A 131 9.22 4.83 14.37
C VAL A 131 8.27 3.99 15.22
N ASP A 132 8.67 2.77 15.61
CA ASP A 132 7.86 1.92 16.49
C ASP A 132 7.72 2.53 17.88
N GLY A 133 8.76 3.17 18.41
CA GLY A 133 8.73 3.86 19.69
C GLY A 133 7.72 5.00 19.71
N VAL A 134 7.68 5.82 18.66
CA VAL A 134 6.70 6.91 18.54
C VAL A 134 5.28 6.37 18.39
N PHE A 135 5.09 5.40 17.50
CA PHE A 135 3.76 4.93 17.13
C PHE A 135 3.28 3.72 17.93
N LYS A 136 3.99 3.31 18.99
CA LYS A 136 3.59 2.19 19.84
C LYS A 136 2.20 2.44 20.41
N SER A 137 1.31 1.46 20.30
CA SER A 137 0.00 1.55 20.95
C SER A 137 0.13 1.50 22.47
N ASP A 138 -0.89 2.00 23.18
CA ASP A 138 -0.95 1.90 24.65
C ASP A 138 -0.87 0.44 25.14
N GLY A 139 -1.33 -0.51 24.32
CA GLY A 139 -1.24 -1.95 24.59
C GLY A 139 0.12 -2.59 24.29
N GLY A 140 1.12 -1.81 23.88
CA GLY A 140 2.47 -2.30 23.55
C GLY A 140 2.60 -2.96 22.18
N TYR A 141 1.55 -2.94 21.36
CA TYR A 141 1.60 -3.44 19.98
C TYR A 141 2.16 -2.39 19.03
N SER A 142 2.98 -2.83 18.09
CA SER A 142 3.47 -2.01 16.99
C SER A 142 2.33 -1.56 16.07
N ILE A 143 2.48 -0.36 15.51
CA ILE A 143 1.54 0.14 14.50
C ILE A 143 1.51 -0.81 13.28
N PRO A 144 0.36 -1.06 12.64
CA PRO A 144 0.30 -1.99 11.51
C PRO A 144 1.10 -1.45 10.33
N LEU A 145 1.76 -2.36 9.59
CA LEU A 145 2.62 -2.03 8.44
C LEU A 145 3.79 -1.10 8.83
N LEU A 146 4.47 -1.44 9.94
CA LEU A 146 5.57 -0.66 10.49
C LEU A 146 6.72 -0.51 9.47
N ASP A 147 7.12 -1.59 8.81
CA ASP A 147 8.22 -1.55 7.84
C ASP A 147 7.90 -0.64 6.65
N GLU A 148 6.67 -0.69 6.16
CA GLU A 148 6.23 0.17 5.06
C GLU A 148 6.06 1.63 5.48
N ARG A 149 5.74 1.91 6.74
CA ARG A 149 5.76 3.28 7.30
C ARG A 149 7.17 3.82 7.38
N VAL A 150 8.11 3.03 7.91
CA VAL A 150 9.53 3.41 7.98
C VAL A 150 10.04 3.75 6.57
N LYS A 151 9.76 2.88 5.60
CA LYS A 151 10.10 3.14 4.19
C LYS A 151 9.47 4.44 3.69
N ALA A 152 8.16 4.64 3.87
CA ALA A 152 7.48 5.85 3.40
C ALA A 152 8.03 7.12 4.05
N ILE A 153 8.36 7.08 5.35
CA ILE A 153 8.96 8.19 6.11
C ILE A 153 10.37 8.48 5.58
N ASN A 154 11.24 7.46 5.50
CA ASN A 154 12.61 7.65 5.05
C ASN A 154 12.71 8.12 3.60
N ASP A 155 11.93 7.52 2.70
CA ASP A 155 11.88 7.92 1.29
C ASP A 155 11.43 9.37 1.15
N SER A 156 10.40 9.77 1.90
CA SER A 156 9.88 11.14 1.88
C SER A 156 10.88 12.15 2.44
N GLY A 157 11.53 11.83 3.55
CA GLY A 157 12.59 12.68 4.13
C GLY A 157 13.75 12.91 3.17
N ARG A 158 14.23 11.85 2.49
CA ARG A 158 15.29 11.99 1.47
C ARG A 158 14.87 12.89 0.31
N VAL A 159 13.66 12.70 -0.22
CA VAL A 159 13.13 13.56 -1.30
C VAL A 159 13.04 15.03 -0.86
N LEU A 160 12.61 15.29 0.37
CA LEU A 160 12.57 16.65 0.91
C LEU A 160 13.96 17.29 0.99
N LEU A 161 14.95 16.56 1.51
CA LEU A 161 16.33 17.05 1.61
C LEU A 161 16.96 17.29 0.24
N GLU A 162 16.75 16.37 -0.72
CA GLU A 162 17.39 16.42 -2.04
C GLU A 162 16.77 17.46 -2.98
N LYS A 163 15.45 17.69 -2.90
CA LYS A 163 14.72 18.47 -3.91
C LYS A 163 13.97 19.68 -3.38
N TRP A 164 13.65 19.70 -2.09
CA TRP A 164 12.71 20.67 -1.51
C TRP A 164 13.28 21.39 -0.29
N ASN A 165 14.61 21.50 -0.20
CA ASN A 165 15.32 22.19 0.89
C ASN A 165 14.81 21.79 2.29
N GLY A 166 14.51 20.50 2.48
CA GLY A 166 14.09 19.93 3.76
C GLY A 166 12.68 20.28 4.23
N SER A 167 11.79 20.79 3.36
CA SER A 167 10.40 21.10 3.76
C SER A 167 9.38 20.82 2.68
N PHE A 168 8.24 20.24 3.07
CA PHE A 168 7.11 20.07 2.17
C PHE A 168 6.44 21.40 1.83
N TYR A 169 6.60 22.43 2.65
CA TYR A 169 6.11 23.78 2.35
C TYR A 169 6.66 24.32 1.02
N ASN A 170 7.88 23.95 0.63
CA ASN A 170 8.43 24.33 -0.67
C ASN A 170 7.71 23.67 -1.85
N CYS A 171 7.11 22.49 -1.66
CA CYS A 171 6.20 21.89 -2.64
C CYS A 171 4.92 22.73 -2.77
N VAL A 172 4.38 23.21 -1.66
CA VAL A 172 3.18 24.06 -1.63
C VAL A 172 3.43 25.40 -2.33
N LEU A 173 4.57 26.03 -2.08
CA LEU A 173 4.99 27.24 -2.79
C LEU A 173 5.11 27.01 -4.31
N ALA A 174 5.73 25.89 -4.71
CA ALA A 174 5.87 25.52 -6.12
C ALA A 174 4.54 25.18 -6.81
N ALA A 175 3.48 24.91 -6.05
CA ALA A 175 2.15 24.69 -6.58
C ALA A 175 1.43 25.99 -6.96
N GLU A 176 1.94 27.16 -6.57
CA GLU A 176 1.44 28.48 -6.99
C GLU A 176 -0.07 28.65 -6.75
N GLY A 177 -0.58 28.16 -5.62
CA GLY A 177 -2.01 28.24 -5.30
C GLY A 177 -2.92 27.32 -6.15
N SER A 178 -2.37 26.23 -6.72
CA SER A 178 -3.13 25.21 -7.45
C SER A 178 -3.05 23.83 -6.79
N ALA A 179 -4.21 23.28 -6.44
CA ALA A 179 -4.40 21.92 -5.98
C ALA A 179 -3.98 20.89 -7.05
N GLU A 180 -4.24 21.16 -8.33
CA GLU A 180 -3.79 20.28 -9.42
C GLU A 180 -2.26 20.20 -9.50
N LYS A 181 -1.58 21.36 -9.44
CA LYS A 181 -0.11 21.40 -9.46
C LYS A 181 0.48 20.70 -8.24
N LEU A 182 -0.06 20.94 -7.04
CA LEU A 182 0.42 20.28 -5.84
C LEU A 182 0.23 18.75 -5.93
N LEU A 183 -0.93 18.30 -6.41
CA LEU A 183 -1.20 16.87 -6.62
C LEU A 183 -0.18 16.24 -7.58
N ASN A 184 0.15 16.90 -8.69
CA ASN A 184 1.16 16.43 -9.64
C ASN A 184 2.55 16.38 -8.98
N ILE A 185 2.96 17.43 -8.27
CA ILE A 185 4.23 17.47 -7.53
C ILE A 185 4.34 16.29 -6.56
N ILE A 186 3.26 16.00 -5.82
CA ILE A 186 3.21 14.88 -4.88
C ILE A 186 3.44 13.56 -5.60
N VAL A 187 2.68 13.29 -6.67
CA VAL A 187 2.71 12.00 -7.40
C VAL A 187 4.04 11.78 -8.12
N GLU A 188 4.64 12.84 -8.63
CA GLU A 188 5.95 12.79 -9.30
C GLU A 188 7.08 12.48 -8.32
N ASN A 189 7.07 13.11 -7.13
CA ASN A 189 8.22 13.11 -6.24
C ASN A 189 8.13 12.09 -5.10
N PHE A 190 6.93 11.76 -4.60
CA PHE A 190 6.77 10.92 -3.42
C PHE A 190 6.08 9.61 -3.78
N GLU A 191 6.89 8.57 -3.96
CA GLU A 191 6.44 7.27 -4.47
C GLU A 191 5.36 6.62 -3.61
N SER A 192 5.43 6.78 -2.29
CA SER A 192 4.44 6.23 -1.36
C SER A 192 3.03 6.76 -1.64
N PHE A 193 2.88 7.97 -2.18
CA PHE A 193 1.57 8.57 -2.48
C PHE A 193 0.95 8.09 -3.80
N ARG A 194 1.69 7.32 -4.61
CA ARG A 194 1.19 6.75 -5.86
C ARG A 194 0.17 5.64 -5.58
N ASP A 195 -0.94 5.69 -6.29
CA ASP A 195 -2.10 4.81 -6.05
C ASP A 195 -2.82 4.60 -7.39
N PHE A 196 -2.31 3.61 -8.12
CA PHE A 196 -2.71 3.22 -9.46
C PHE A 196 -3.19 1.77 -9.46
N ALA A 197 -4.10 1.46 -10.38
CA ALA A 197 -4.55 0.10 -10.65
C ALA A 197 -4.79 -0.10 -12.16
N GLU A 198 -5.08 -1.33 -12.55
CA GLU A 198 -5.57 -1.63 -13.90
C GLU A 198 -7.03 -2.09 -13.82
N PHE A 199 -7.87 -1.53 -14.68
CA PHE A 199 -9.27 -1.95 -14.82
C PHE A 199 -9.62 -2.09 -16.29
N CYS A 200 -10.11 -3.25 -16.70
CA CYS A 200 -10.45 -3.56 -18.10
C CYS A 200 -9.35 -3.15 -19.10
N GLY A 201 -8.08 -3.46 -18.79
CA GLY A 201 -6.92 -3.15 -19.63
C GLY A 201 -6.52 -1.66 -19.68
N LYS A 202 -7.08 -0.82 -18.81
CA LYS A 202 -6.76 0.61 -18.72
C LYS A 202 -6.17 0.94 -17.34
N LYS A 203 -5.10 1.74 -17.36
CA LYS A 203 -4.49 2.26 -16.13
C LYS A 203 -5.40 3.34 -15.52
N VAL A 204 -5.83 3.11 -14.29
CA VAL A 204 -6.70 4.00 -13.50
C VAL A 204 -5.94 4.48 -12.26
N SER A 205 -6.41 5.57 -11.65
CA SER A 205 -5.82 6.10 -10.43
C SER A 205 -6.90 6.47 -9.40
N PHE A 206 -6.54 6.35 -8.14
CA PHE A 206 -7.36 6.80 -7.00
C PHE A 206 -6.65 7.90 -6.22
N LEU A 207 -5.31 7.85 -6.17
CA LEU A 207 -4.46 8.87 -5.55
C LEU A 207 -4.92 9.28 -4.15
N LYS A 208 -5.46 8.32 -3.37
CA LYS A 208 -6.22 8.62 -2.15
C LYS A 208 -5.43 9.50 -1.19
N ARG A 209 -4.21 9.09 -0.82
CA ARG A 209 -3.37 9.85 0.12
C ARG A 209 -2.85 11.15 -0.47
N ALA A 210 -2.57 11.18 -1.78
CA ALA A 210 -2.10 12.40 -2.43
C ALA A 210 -3.19 13.47 -2.44
N GLN A 211 -4.44 13.07 -2.69
CA GLN A 211 -5.59 13.96 -2.60
C GLN A 211 -5.87 14.42 -1.16
N ILE A 212 -5.75 13.53 -0.17
CA ILE A 212 -5.86 13.91 1.26
C ILE A 212 -4.80 14.96 1.61
N LEU A 213 -3.54 14.77 1.21
CA LEU A 213 -2.47 15.72 1.52
C LEU A 213 -2.77 17.12 0.95
N VAL A 214 -3.29 17.22 -0.27
CA VAL A 214 -3.71 18.52 -0.83
C VAL A 214 -4.88 19.12 -0.03
N ALA A 215 -5.86 18.28 0.34
CA ALA A 215 -7.03 18.69 1.10
C ALA A 215 -6.70 19.13 2.52
N ASP A 216 -5.79 18.45 3.21
CA ASP A 216 -5.40 18.76 4.59
C ASP A 216 -4.52 20.02 4.62
N VAL A 217 -3.66 20.25 3.63
CA VAL A 217 -2.94 21.53 3.45
C VAL A 217 -3.94 22.69 3.29
N TYR A 218 -4.92 22.52 2.42
CA TYR A 218 -5.99 23.50 2.22
C TYR A 218 -6.80 23.72 3.50
N GLY A 219 -7.28 22.64 4.12
CA GLY A 219 -8.08 22.69 5.34
C GLY A 219 -7.36 23.26 6.55
N ALA A 220 -6.02 23.13 6.60
CA ALA A 220 -5.21 23.64 7.69
C ALA A 220 -4.95 25.15 7.57
N LEU A 221 -4.65 25.67 6.38
CA LEU A 221 -4.09 27.03 6.21
C LEU A 221 -4.73 27.90 5.12
N LYS A 222 -5.81 27.50 4.43
CA LYS A 222 -6.43 28.31 3.35
C LYS A 222 -6.74 29.77 3.73
N ASP A 223 -7.09 30.02 4.99
CA ASP A 223 -7.47 31.35 5.49
C ASP A 223 -6.29 32.13 6.09
N ASP A 224 -5.16 31.46 6.29
CA ASP A 224 -3.98 31.98 7.00
C ASP A 224 -2.75 32.13 6.10
N ASP A 225 -2.68 31.39 5.00
CA ASP A 225 -1.56 31.36 4.06
C ASP A 225 -2.06 31.37 2.61
N PRO A 226 -1.81 32.45 1.83
CA PRO A 226 -2.20 32.53 0.43
C PRO A 226 -1.65 31.39 -0.45
N ALA A 227 -0.52 30.78 -0.10
CA ALA A 227 0.03 29.65 -0.85
C ALA A 227 -0.85 28.39 -0.72
N CYS A 228 -1.65 28.29 0.35
CA CYS A 228 -2.55 27.17 0.63
C CYS A 228 -4.00 27.42 0.14
N ALA A 229 -4.32 28.65 -0.29
CA ALA A 229 -5.65 29.04 -0.77
C ALA A 229 -5.91 28.57 -2.22
N PHE A 230 -5.93 27.24 -2.43
CA PHE A 230 -6.02 26.66 -3.77
C PHE A 230 -7.31 27.06 -4.51
N SER A 231 -7.14 27.75 -5.64
CA SER A 231 -8.26 28.29 -6.45
C SER A 231 -9.07 27.22 -7.18
N ASP A 232 -8.45 26.06 -7.42
CA ASP A 232 -8.97 24.91 -8.16
C ASP A 232 -9.18 23.68 -7.25
N ILE A 233 -9.35 23.87 -5.93
CA ILE A 233 -9.55 22.79 -4.94
C ILE A 233 -10.64 21.79 -5.34
N GLY A 234 -11.64 22.25 -6.11
CA GLY A 234 -12.71 21.41 -6.66
C GLY A 234 -12.27 20.34 -7.67
N ILE A 235 -10.99 20.31 -8.08
CA ILE A 235 -10.44 19.20 -8.89
C ILE A 235 -10.28 17.92 -8.08
N LEU A 236 -10.20 18.01 -6.75
CA LEU A 236 -10.12 16.84 -5.88
C LEU A 236 -11.43 16.06 -5.89
N THR A 237 -11.30 14.75 -5.85
CA THR A 237 -12.41 13.81 -5.69
C THR A 237 -12.52 13.36 -4.23
N MET A 238 -13.48 12.48 -3.93
CA MET A 238 -13.49 11.78 -2.65
C MET A 238 -12.26 10.89 -2.49
N PHE A 239 -11.87 10.63 -1.24
CA PHE A 239 -10.65 9.91 -0.92
C PHE A 239 -10.99 8.43 -0.78
N ALA A 240 -11.01 7.72 -1.91
CA ALA A 240 -11.46 6.33 -2.03
C ALA A 240 -10.76 5.35 -1.07
N ASP A 241 -11.23 5.30 0.17
CA ASP A 241 -10.73 4.49 1.26
C ASP A 241 -11.64 3.27 1.48
N TYR A 242 -11.58 2.67 2.67
CA TYR A 242 -12.42 1.52 3.02
C TYR A 242 -13.64 1.84 3.89
N ARG A 243 -13.73 3.03 4.46
CA ARG A 243 -14.81 3.42 5.38
C ARG A 243 -15.86 4.30 4.73
N VAL A 244 -15.48 5.18 3.81
CA VAL A 244 -16.41 6.04 3.08
C VAL A 244 -17.34 5.21 2.17
N PRO A 245 -16.87 4.22 1.39
CA PRO A 245 -17.78 3.35 0.63
C PRO A 245 -18.78 2.62 1.54
N GLN A 246 -18.34 2.19 2.72
CA GLN A 246 -19.19 1.53 3.73
C GLN A 246 -20.33 2.47 4.19
N ALA A 247 -20.03 3.74 4.42
CA ALA A 247 -21.04 4.73 4.80
C ALA A 247 -21.99 5.06 3.65
N LEU A 248 -21.47 5.24 2.43
CA LEU A 248 -22.30 5.48 1.24
C LEU A 248 -23.27 4.32 0.99
N ALA A 249 -22.83 3.07 1.16
CA ALA A 249 -23.71 1.92 1.08
C ALA A 249 -24.76 1.90 2.22
N TYR A 250 -24.39 2.25 3.44
CA TYR A 250 -25.33 2.35 4.57
C TYR A 250 -26.41 3.42 4.34
N LEU A 251 -26.02 4.56 3.77
CA LEU A 251 -26.93 5.65 3.42
C LEU A 251 -27.79 5.34 2.18
N GLY A 252 -27.56 4.18 1.55
CA GLY A 252 -28.28 3.70 0.39
C GLY A 252 -27.87 4.39 -0.92
N VAL A 253 -26.66 4.95 -1.00
CA VAL A 253 -26.08 5.50 -2.24
C VAL A 253 -25.46 4.39 -3.08
N LEU A 254 -24.72 3.47 -2.45
CA LEU A 254 -24.10 2.33 -3.12
C LEU A 254 -24.88 1.05 -2.82
N GLU A 255 -25.22 0.32 -3.88
CA GLU A 255 -25.83 -1.01 -3.80
C GLU A 255 -24.83 -2.06 -4.22
N TYR A 256 -24.50 -2.98 -3.31
CA TYR A 256 -23.56 -4.06 -3.56
C TYR A 256 -24.26 -5.29 -4.12
N SER A 257 -23.70 -5.89 -5.16
CA SER A 257 -24.14 -7.18 -5.66
C SER A 257 -23.92 -8.28 -4.61
N LYS A 258 -24.61 -9.40 -4.78
CA LYS A 258 -24.45 -10.56 -3.89
C LYS A 258 -23.00 -11.07 -3.92
N GLU A 259 -22.39 -11.09 -5.11
CA GLU A 259 -21.01 -11.51 -5.32
C GLU A 259 -20.03 -10.65 -4.52
N LEU A 260 -20.23 -9.32 -4.52
CA LEU A 260 -19.39 -8.42 -3.74
C LEU A 260 -19.61 -8.59 -2.23
N LEU A 261 -20.87 -8.71 -1.79
CA LEU A 261 -21.17 -8.98 -0.38
C LEU A 261 -20.54 -10.29 0.10
N ASP A 262 -20.54 -11.33 -0.75
CA ASP A 262 -19.89 -12.61 -0.47
C ASP A 262 -18.36 -12.46 -0.38
N ALA A 263 -17.75 -11.59 -1.18
CA ALA A 263 -16.32 -11.26 -1.11
C ALA A 263 -15.96 -10.42 0.12
N LEU A 264 -16.88 -9.59 0.63
CA LEU A 264 -16.67 -8.74 1.81
C LEU A 264 -16.92 -9.43 3.16
N LYS A 265 -17.01 -10.77 3.18
CA LYS A 265 -17.24 -11.54 4.41
C LYS A 265 -16.20 -11.24 5.49
N PRO A 266 -16.59 -11.30 6.79
CA PRO A 266 -15.66 -11.14 7.89
C PRO A 266 -14.43 -12.05 7.73
N ASN A 267 -13.24 -11.48 7.90
CA ASN A 267 -11.92 -12.15 7.76
C ASN A 267 -11.47 -12.50 6.34
N HIS A 268 -12.23 -12.13 5.31
CA HIS A 268 -11.72 -12.08 3.94
C HIS A 268 -11.02 -10.74 3.70
N ARG A 269 -9.82 -10.78 3.12
CA ARG A 269 -9.08 -9.58 2.69
C ARG A 269 -9.12 -9.55 1.18
N LEU A 270 -9.54 -8.43 0.61
CA LEU A 270 -9.45 -8.24 -0.83
C LEU A 270 -7.98 -7.98 -1.20
N GLU A 271 -7.55 -8.51 -2.34
CA GLU A 271 -6.25 -8.18 -2.89
C GLU A 271 -6.25 -6.73 -3.39
N ASN A 272 -5.14 -6.01 -3.18
CA ASN A 272 -4.95 -4.71 -3.80
C ASN A 272 -4.94 -4.87 -5.32
N GLY A 273 -5.74 -4.06 -6.02
CA GLY A 273 -5.92 -4.17 -7.47
C GLY A 273 -6.88 -5.28 -7.91
N SER A 274 -7.58 -5.95 -6.99
CA SER A 274 -8.64 -6.90 -7.38
C SER A 274 -9.81 -6.16 -8.03
N LEU A 275 -10.59 -6.87 -8.84
CA LEU A 275 -11.73 -6.27 -9.54
C LEU A 275 -12.73 -5.67 -8.53
N GLU A 276 -12.99 -6.37 -7.43
CA GLU A 276 -13.85 -5.94 -6.33
C GLU A 276 -13.35 -4.66 -5.66
N GLU A 277 -12.06 -4.58 -5.35
CA GLU A 277 -11.46 -3.41 -4.70
C GLU A 277 -11.46 -2.20 -5.64
N VAL A 278 -11.00 -2.38 -6.86
CA VAL A 278 -10.92 -1.32 -7.87
C VAL A 278 -12.32 -0.80 -8.22
N GLU A 279 -13.29 -1.70 -8.40
CA GLU A 279 -14.67 -1.31 -8.68
C GLU A 279 -15.28 -0.52 -7.52
N LEU A 280 -15.07 -0.97 -6.27
CA LEU A 280 -15.60 -0.30 -5.09
C LEU A 280 -15.01 1.10 -4.86
N ARG A 281 -13.72 1.27 -5.11
CA ARG A 281 -13.07 2.58 -5.03
C ARG A 281 -13.53 3.50 -6.15
N GLY A 282 -13.62 3.01 -7.38
CA GLY A 282 -14.09 3.79 -8.52
C GLY A 282 -15.56 4.19 -8.40
N ALA A 283 -16.41 3.28 -7.93
CA ALA A 283 -17.82 3.53 -7.68
C ALA A 283 -18.04 4.62 -6.64
N SER A 284 -17.23 4.63 -5.58
CA SER A 284 -17.32 5.64 -4.52
C SER A 284 -16.94 7.02 -5.03
N ILE A 285 -15.90 7.13 -5.87
CA ILE A 285 -15.54 8.39 -6.54
C ILE A 285 -16.70 8.92 -7.37
N TRP A 286 -17.27 8.07 -8.22
CA TRP A 286 -18.35 8.49 -9.09
C TRP A 286 -19.62 8.82 -8.30
N ALA A 287 -19.93 8.08 -7.24
CA ALA A 287 -21.07 8.36 -6.37
C ALA A 287 -20.97 9.74 -5.70
N CYS A 288 -19.79 10.11 -5.20
CA CYS A 288 -19.60 11.44 -4.63
C CYS A 288 -19.74 12.55 -5.69
N GLU A 289 -19.30 12.34 -6.93
CA GLU A 289 -19.54 13.30 -8.02
C GLU A 289 -21.05 13.45 -8.33
N ARG A 290 -21.81 12.36 -8.27
CA ARG A 290 -23.29 12.39 -8.42
C ARG A 290 -23.95 13.18 -7.30
N ILE A 291 -23.48 13.02 -6.05
CA ILE A 291 -23.94 13.79 -4.89
C ILE A 291 -23.64 15.28 -5.09
N VAL A 292 -22.40 15.65 -5.46
CA VAL A 292 -22.03 17.04 -5.77
C VAL A 292 -22.92 17.62 -6.87
N SER A 293 -23.21 16.85 -7.91
CA SER A 293 -24.10 17.27 -9.00
C SER A 293 -25.53 17.51 -8.53
N ALA A 294 -26.04 16.69 -7.60
CA ALA A 294 -27.35 16.91 -6.99
C ALA A 294 -27.37 18.15 -6.09
N ILE A 295 -26.34 18.34 -5.26
CA ILE A 295 -26.18 19.53 -4.43
C ILE A 295 -26.11 20.81 -5.26
N LYS A 296 -25.42 20.78 -6.42
CA LYS A 296 -25.38 21.92 -7.35
C LYS A 296 -26.77 22.32 -7.85
N LYS A 297 -27.67 21.35 -8.06
CA LYS A 297 -29.07 21.64 -8.44
C LYS A 297 -29.84 22.27 -7.28
N LEU A 298 -29.72 21.71 -6.07
CA LEU A 298 -30.33 22.28 -4.86
C LEU A 298 -29.86 23.73 -4.63
N ARG A 299 -28.57 23.99 -4.79
CA ARG A 299 -28.00 25.35 -4.73
C ARG A 299 -28.64 26.28 -5.75
N ALA A 300 -28.76 25.86 -7.01
CA ALA A 300 -29.37 26.67 -8.06
C ALA A 300 -30.86 26.97 -7.78
N ASP A 301 -31.61 25.97 -7.31
CA ASP A 301 -33.04 26.09 -7.00
C ASP A 301 -33.31 27.03 -5.83
N GLU A 302 -32.40 27.10 -4.85
CA GLU A 302 -32.49 27.99 -3.68
C GLU A 302 -31.74 29.33 -3.83
N GLY A 303 -31.19 29.63 -5.01
CA GLY A 303 -30.54 30.92 -5.30
C GLY A 303 -29.11 31.06 -4.77
N ASP A 304 -28.34 29.97 -4.72
CA ASP A 304 -26.90 29.93 -4.40
C ASP A 304 -26.51 30.52 -3.04
N VAL A 305 -27.39 30.35 -2.04
CA VAL A 305 -27.22 30.90 -0.67
C VAL A 305 -26.05 30.33 0.15
N VAL A 306 -25.43 29.24 -0.30
CA VAL A 306 -24.27 28.60 0.35
C VAL A 306 -23.09 28.48 -0.61
N ARG A 307 -21.86 28.39 -0.07
CA ARG A 307 -20.63 28.19 -0.85
C ARG A 307 -20.71 26.95 -1.76
N PRO A 308 -19.91 26.87 -2.84
CA PRO A 308 -19.74 25.62 -3.57
C PRO A 308 -19.32 24.47 -2.65
N ILE A 309 -19.89 23.29 -2.91
CA ILE A 309 -19.62 22.03 -2.21
C ILE A 309 -18.94 21.09 -3.20
N TYR A 310 -17.82 20.49 -2.78
CA TYR A 310 -16.97 19.63 -3.60
C TYR A 310 -16.99 18.18 -3.10
N ALA A 311 -16.41 17.26 -3.88
CA ALA A 311 -16.40 15.84 -3.53
C ALA A 311 -15.63 15.55 -2.23
N MET A 312 -14.65 16.39 -1.87
CA MET A 312 -13.97 16.38 -0.58
C MET A 312 -14.92 16.65 0.59
N ASP A 313 -15.85 17.60 0.46
CA ASP A 313 -16.83 17.89 1.52
C ASP A 313 -17.74 16.67 1.75
N VAL A 314 -18.14 16.00 0.66
CA VAL A 314 -18.92 14.75 0.72
C VAL A 314 -18.13 13.64 1.43
N ASP A 315 -16.84 13.51 1.13
CA ASP A 315 -15.95 12.54 1.76
C ASP A 315 -15.84 12.75 3.27
N ILE A 316 -15.49 13.97 3.68
CA ILE A 316 -15.32 14.35 5.09
C ILE A 316 -16.63 14.13 5.87
N PHE A 317 -17.76 14.55 5.31
CA PHE A 317 -19.07 14.32 5.89
C PHE A 317 -19.33 12.81 6.07
N ALA A 318 -19.16 12.01 5.01
CA ALA A 318 -19.40 10.57 5.06
C ALA A 318 -18.44 9.85 6.02
N TRP A 319 -17.18 10.27 6.10
CA TRP A 319 -16.18 9.71 7.01
C TRP A 319 -16.52 9.99 8.47
N VAL A 320 -16.90 11.23 8.82
CA VAL A 320 -17.32 11.56 10.19
C VAL A 320 -18.65 10.89 10.52
N TYR A 321 -19.61 10.86 9.59
CA TYR A 321 -20.87 10.12 9.74
C TYR A 321 -20.59 8.65 10.06
N ARG A 322 -19.67 8.01 9.33
CA ARG A 322 -19.24 6.63 9.59
C ARG A 322 -18.75 6.46 11.03
N ARG A 323 -17.99 7.42 11.55
CA ARG A 323 -17.44 7.37 12.90
C ARG A 323 -18.51 7.56 13.97
N LYS A 324 -19.40 8.54 13.80
CA LYS A 324 -20.53 8.82 14.70
C LYS A 324 -21.49 7.61 14.77
N HIS A 325 -21.69 6.90 13.65
CA HIS A 325 -22.63 5.77 13.53
C HIS A 325 -21.94 4.38 13.43
N ALA A 326 -20.70 4.23 13.90
CA ALA A 326 -19.89 3.04 13.66
C ALA A 326 -20.54 1.72 14.11
N VAL A 327 -21.22 1.71 15.26
CA VAL A 327 -21.86 0.50 15.81
C VAL A 327 -22.98 -0.02 14.92
N GLU A 328 -23.77 0.89 14.33
CA GLU A 328 -24.90 0.50 13.46
C GLU A 328 -24.42 0.12 12.06
N ILE A 329 -23.47 0.90 11.51
CA ILE A 329 -22.93 0.67 10.17
C ILE A 329 -22.19 -0.67 10.11
N GLU A 330 -21.35 -0.98 11.10
CA GLU A 330 -20.57 -2.23 11.11
C GLU A 330 -21.44 -3.49 11.27
N LYS A 331 -22.67 -3.35 11.79
CA LYS A 331 -23.64 -4.46 11.85
C LYS A 331 -24.33 -4.72 10.51
N LYS A 332 -24.52 -3.69 9.68
CA LYS A 332 -25.33 -3.80 8.44
C LYS A 332 -24.50 -3.94 7.18
N VAL A 333 -23.36 -3.25 7.10
CA VAL A 333 -22.59 -3.13 5.86
C VAL A 333 -21.15 -3.55 6.14
N PRO A 334 -20.64 -4.61 5.49
CA PRO A 334 -19.23 -4.95 5.59
C PRO A 334 -18.36 -3.91 4.88
N PHE A 335 -17.11 -3.80 5.26
CA PHE A 335 -16.13 -2.96 4.57
C PHE A 335 -15.01 -3.80 4.00
N HIS A 336 -14.40 -3.32 2.91
CA HIS A 336 -13.28 -4.03 2.30
C HIS A 336 -12.02 -3.92 3.16
N ARG A 337 -11.34 -5.05 3.34
CA ARG A 337 -10.07 -5.11 4.05
C ARG A 337 -8.95 -5.32 3.05
N THR A 338 -8.52 -4.23 2.43
CA THR A 338 -7.37 -4.21 1.53
C THR A 338 -6.18 -3.55 2.22
N ARG A 339 -5.01 -4.20 2.19
CA ARG A 339 -3.74 -3.56 2.58
C ARG A 339 -3.21 -2.80 1.35
N MET A 340 -2.98 -1.50 1.51
CA MET A 340 -2.54 -0.60 0.43
C MET A 340 -1.03 -0.70 0.23
N PHE A 341 -0.54 -1.78 -0.37
CA PHE A 341 0.81 -1.82 -0.95
C PHE A 341 0.80 -2.69 -2.21
N LYS A 342 1.45 -2.15 -3.24
CA LYS A 342 1.45 -2.67 -4.60
C LYS A 342 2.28 -3.96 -4.68
N LYS A 343 1.78 -4.96 -5.42
CA LYS A 343 2.60 -6.07 -5.93
C LYS A 343 3.58 -5.52 -6.98
N PHE A 344 4.75 -6.12 -7.09
CA PHE A 344 5.79 -5.82 -8.09
C PHE A 344 5.21 -5.61 -9.51
N ASP A 345 5.64 -4.54 -10.20
CA ASP A 345 5.24 -4.11 -11.54
C ASP A 345 6.48 -3.83 -12.42
N GLU A 346 6.60 -4.55 -13.53
CA GLU A 346 7.74 -4.48 -14.46
C GLU A 346 8.05 -3.06 -14.97
N LYS A 347 7.04 -2.24 -15.25
CA LYS A 347 7.22 -0.90 -15.83
C LYS A 347 7.62 0.14 -14.80
N GLU A 348 7.30 -0.11 -13.53
CA GLU A 348 7.53 0.85 -12.45
C GLU A 348 8.71 0.44 -11.56
N ASP A 349 8.98 -0.85 -11.43
CA ASP A 349 9.95 -1.37 -10.47
C ASP A 349 11.30 -1.72 -11.10
N ILE A 350 11.40 -1.88 -12.42
CA ILE A 350 12.70 -2.03 -13.09
C ILE A 350 13.39 -0.66 -13.16
N THR A 351 14.53 -0.54 -12.48
CA THR A 351 15.35 0.69 -12.46
C THR A 351 16.46 0.68 -13.50
N GLY A 352 16.79 -0.49 -14.05
CA GLY A 352 17.68 -0.61 -15.20
C GLY A 352 17.99 -2.06 -15.57
N ALA A 353 18.35 -2.30 -16.83
CA ALA A 353 18.76 -3.62 -17.31
C ALA A 353 20.14 -3.56 -17.94
N THR A 354 21.06 -4.43 -17.49
CA THR A 354 22.41 -4.55 -18.04
C THR A 354 22.54 -5.89 -18.77
N GLN A 355 22.86 -5.83 -20.07
CA GLN A 355 23.15 -7.05 -20.83
C GLN A 355 24.56 -7.53 -20.55
N LEU A 356 24.67 -8.76 -20.04
CA LEU A 356 25.93 -9.45 -19.81
C LEU A 356 26.36 -10.12 -21.12
N LYS A 357 27.15 -9.40 -21.93
CA LYS A 357 27.66 -9.91 -23.21
C LYS A 357 28.76 -10.95 -22.99
N SER A 358 28.58 -12.13 -23.55
CA SER A 358 29.56 -13.23 -23.49
C SER A 358 30.87 -12.94 -24.24
N SER A 359 30.86 -11.95 -25.14
CA SER A 359 31.99 -11.55 -26.01
C SER A 359 32.88 -10.43 -25.45
N ILE A 360 32.48 -9.74 -24.37
CA ILE A 360 33.27 -8.67 -23.74
C ILE A 360 33.98 -9.24 -22.51
N GLN A 361 35.30 -9.06 -22.39
CA GLN A 361 36.13 -9.69 -21.35
C GLN A 361 35.65 -9.42 -19.91
N VAL A 362 35.02 -8.27 -19.66
CA VAL A 362 34.43 -7.89 -18.36
C VAL A 362 33.08 -8.61 -18.13
N GLY A 363 32.21 -8.66 -19.14
CA GLY A 363 30.93 -9.37 -19.08
C GLY A 363 31.09 -10.87 -18.90
N PHE A 364 32.09 -11.46 -19.57
CA PHE A 364 32.44 -12.87 -19.41
C PHE A 364 32.92 -13.20 -17.99
N ARG A 365 33.81 -12.39 -17.40
CA ARG A 365 34.28 -12.57 -16.03
C ARG A 365 33.15 -12.44 -15.01
N PHE A 366 32.26 -11.47 -15.19
CA PHE A 366 31.11 -11.26 -14.31
C PHE A 366 30.11 -12.42 -14.39
N ALA A 367 29.76 -12.88 -15.59
CA ALA A 367 28.88 -14.03 -15.79
C ALA A 367 29.50 -15.35 -15.29
N LYS A 368 30.83 -15.49 -15.33
CA LYS A 368 31.55 -16.61 -14.71
C LYS A 368 31.47 -16.55 -13.18
N GLY A 369 31.60 -15.35 -12.59
CA GLY A 369 31.45 -15.14 -11.15
C GLY A 369 30.07 -15.53 -10.63
N ILE A 370 29.00 -15.11 -11.31
CA ILE A 370 27.62 -15.48 -10.96
C ILE A 370 27.41 -16.99 -11.01
N ARG A 371 27.86 -17.67 -12.08
CA ARG A 371 27.74 -19.13 -12.20
C ARG A 371 28.47 -19.85 -11.07
N ASN A 372 29.70 -19.45 -10.76
CA ASN A 372 30.46 -20.04 -9.66
C ASN A 372 29.74 -19.86 -8.32
N LYS A 373 29.16 -18.68 -8.07
CA LYS A 373 28.39 -18.42 -6.84
C LYS A 373 27.12 -19.27 -6.78
N ILE A 374 26.43 -19.48 -7.90
CA ILE A 374 25.26 -20.39 -7.97
C ILE A 374 25.68 -21.85 -7.68
N ILE A 375 26.83 -22.30 -8.18
CA ILE A 375 27.36 -23.65 -7.87
C ILE A 375 27.69 -23.78 -6.39
N GLU A 376 28.30 -22.75 -5.78
CA GLU A 376 28.60 -22.71 -4.35
C GLU A 376 27.32 -22.83 -3.50
N LEU A 377 26.26 -22.12 -3.89
CA LEU A 377 24.97 -22.11 -3.20
C LEU A 377 24.15 -23.39 -3.45
N TYR A 378 24.21 -23.94 -4.66
CA TYR A 378 23.42 -25.08 -5.11
C TYR A 378 24.30 -26.12 -5.84
N PRO A 379 25.17 -26.87 -5.14
CA PRO A 379 26.15 -27.74 -5.79
C PRO A 379 25.55 -28.76 -6.75
N HIS A 380 24.37 -29.29 -6.43
CA HIS A 380 23.68 -30.28 -7.25
C HIS A 380 23.19 -29.75 -8.60
N ILE A 381 23.18 -28.43 -8.82
CA ILE A 381 22.77 -27.83 -10.10
C ILE A 381 23.91 -27.81 -11.13
N GLU A 382 25.15 -28.06 -10.73
CA GLU A 382 26.33 -27.95 -11.61
C GLU A 382 26.18 -28.69 -12.96
N PRO A 383 25.67 -29.94 -13.03
CA PRO A 383 25.49 -30.64 -14.30
C PRO A 383 24.47 -29.99 -15.24
N TYR A 384 23.51 -29.25 -14.68
CA TYR A 384 22.40 -28.63 -15.39
C TYR A 384 22.59 -27.13 -15.64
N LEU A 385 23.61 -26.53 -15.02
CA LEU A 385 23.81 -25.08 -15.05
C LEU A 385 24.10 -24.56 -16.46
N LEU A 386 24.65 -25.38 -17.35
CA LEU A 386 24.85 -25.00 -18.75
C LEU A 386 23.55 -24.96 -19.54
N ASP A 387 22.51 -25.68 -19.13
CA ASP A 387 21.18 -25.60 -19.74
C ASP A 387 20.40 -24.39 -19.21
N ILE A 388 20.64 -24.01 -17.95
CA ILE A 388 19.97 -22.88 -17.29
C ILE A 388 20.65 -21.55 -17.66
N LEU A 389 21.99 -21.53 -17.66
CA LEU A 389 22.83 -20.37 -17.98
C LEU A 389 23.93 -20.73 -19.01
N PRO A 390 23.59 -20.97 -20.30
CA PRO A 390 24.55 -21.30 -21.36
C PRO A 390 25.74 -20.34 -21.48
N LYS A 391 26.96 -20.86 -21.71
CA LYS A 391 28.20 -20.05 -21.75
C LYS A 391 28.24 -19.00 -22.87
N LYS A 392 27.62 -19.28 -24.02
CA LYS A 392 27.73 -18.46 -25.24
C LYS A 392 26.61 -17.43 -25.38
N GLU A 393 25.57 -17.53 -24.59
CA GLU A 393 24.39 -16.66 -24.69
C GLU A 393 24.50 -15.45 -23.76
N ASN A 394 23.74 -14.41 -24.09
CA ASN A 394 23.70 -13.18 -23.31
C ASN A 394 22.60 -13.28 -22.26
N PHE A 395 22.93 -12.92 -21.02
CA PHE A 395 21.98 -12.83 -19.90
C PHE A 395 21.67 -11.37 -19.61
N LYS A 396 20.50 -11.08 -19.04
CA LYS A 396 20.17 -9.75 -18.56
C LYS A 396 20.19 -9.75 -17.04
N LEU A 397 20.99 -8.84 -16.46
CA LEU A 397 20.86 -8.48 -15.05
C LEU A 397 19.91 -7.29 -14.96
N ILE A 398 18.74 -7.51 -14.41
CA ILE A 398 17.68 -6.51 -14.26
C ILE A 398 17.71 -6.02 -12.83
N LYS A 399 18.03 -4.74 -12.64
CA LYS A 399 17.96 -4.07 -11.35
C LYS A 399 16.55 -3.57 -11.16
N CYS A 400 16.02 -3.86 -10.00
CA CYS A 400 14.71 -3.39 -9.57
C CYS A 400 14.87 -2.40 -8.40
N LYS A 401 13.76 -1.78 -8.00
CA LYS A 401 13.66 -1.05 -6.73
C LYS A 401 13.93 -1.98 -5.54
N ASP A 402 14.16 -1.37 -4.38
CA ASP A 402 14.39 -2.07 -3.10
C ASP A 402 15.55 -3.08 -3.11
N HIS A 403 16.57 -2.82 -3.94
CA HIS A 403 17.79 -3.63 -4.08
C HIS A 403 17.52 -5.08 -4.52
N VAL A 404 16.45 -5.30 -5.28
CA VAL A 404 16.19 -6.59 -5.93
C VAL A 404 16.93 -6.63 -7.27
N GLU A 405 17.66 -7.71 -7.51
CA GLU A 405 18.30 -7.99 -8.80
C GLU A 405 17.73 -9.29 -9.38
N LEU A 406 17.36 -9.28 -10.66
CA LEU A 406 16.85 -10.44 -11.37
C LEU A 406 17.84 -10.85 -12.45
N LEU A 407 18.13 -12.14 -12.54
CA LEU A 407 18.95 -12.73 -13.59
C LEU A 407 18.02 -13.43 -14.59
N ALA A 408 17.86 -12.81 -15.76
CA ALA A 408 17.09 -13.35 -16.86
C ALA A 408 17.99 -13.98 -17.93
N ASP A 409 17.49 -15.05 -18.56
CA ASP A 409 18.14 -15.72 -19.68
C ASP A 409 18.04 -14.93 -21.00
N HIS A 410 18.55 -15.52 -22.08
CA HIS A 410 18.53 -14.90 -23.41
C HIS A 410 17.12 -14.70 -23.97
N ASN A 411 16.14 -15.47 -23.48
CA ASN A 411 14.73 -15.33 -23.81
C ASN A 411 14.00 -14.37 -22.86
N GLY A 412 14.72 -13.69 -21.96
CA GLY A 412 14.12 -12.77 -20.99
C GLY A 412 13.40 -13.46 -19.84
N VAL A 413 13.52 -14.78 -19.69
CA VAL A 413 12.87 -15.51 -18.58
C VAL A 413 13.74 -15.41 -17.34
N VAL A 414 13.16 -14.98 -16.22
CA VAL A 414 13.87 -14.83 -14.95
C VAL A 414 14.17 -16.21 -14.35
N GLN A 415 15.46 -16.50 -14.16
CA GLN A 415 15.95 -17.77 -13.63
C GLN A 415 16.30 -17.64 -12.15
N PHE A 416 16.94 -16.54 -11.75
CA PHE A 416 17.33 -16.27 -10.38
C PHE A 416 16.97 -14.84 -9.97
N LEU A 417 16.80 -14.64 -8.67
CA LEU A 417 16.65 -13.34 -8.04
C LEU A 417 17.65 -13.20 -6.88
N LYS A 418 17.97 -11.97 -6.52
CA LYS A 418 18.80 -11.62 -5.38
C LYS A 418 18.16 -10.43 -4.68
N THR A 419 18.18 -10.43 -3.35
CA THR A 419 17.66 -9.31 -2.55
C THR A 419 18.81 -8.70 -1.74
N ARG A 420 18.53 -7.65 -0.95
CA ARG A 420 19.53 -7.09 -0.02
C ARG A 420 20.03 -8.09 1.02
N ASN A 421 19.16 -9.01 1.46
CA ASN A 421 19.39 -9.89 2.59
C ASN A 421 19.70 -11.33 2.19
N THR A 422 19.62 -11.64 0.89
CA THR A 422 19.82 -12.99 0.37
C THR A 422 20.80 -12.96 -0.79
N ASP A 423 21.56 -14.04 -0.93
CA ASP A 423 22.31 -14.31 -2.16
C ASP A 423 21.35 -14.75 -3.29
N TRP A 424 21.89 -15.29 -4.40
CA TRP A 424 21.07 -15.76 -5.52
C TRP A 424 20.13 -16.89 -5.11
N ILE A 425 18.83 -16.67 -5.31
CA ILE A 425 17.74 -17.61 -5.10
C ILE A 425 17.11 -17.95 -6.45
N PRO A 426 16.81 -19.21 -6.77
CA PRO A 426 16.12 -19.56 -8.01
C PRO A 426 14.67 -19.08 -7.98
N THR A 427 14.05 -18.89 -9.15
CA THR A 427 12.59 -18.71 -9.19
C THR A 427 11.87 -20.01 -8.85
N LEU A 428 10.61 -19.92 -8.41
CA LEU A 428 9.80 -21.11 -8.15
C LEU A 428 9.66 -21.99 -9.39
N ARG A 429 9.61 -21.41 -10.60
CA ARG A 429 9.55 -22.17 -11.86
C ARG A 429 10.82 -22.96 -12.11
N LEU A 430 11.98 -22.34 -11.85
CA LEU A 430 13.26 -23.04 -11.97
C LEU A 430 13.36 -24.17 -10.93
N LEU A 431 12.93 -23.90 -9.71
CA LEU A 431 12.87 -24.90 -8.63
C LEU A 431 11.91 -26.05 -8.97
N HIS A 432 10.76 -25.79 -9.62
CA HIS A 432 9.85 -26.85 -10.06
C HIS A 432 10.48 -27.77 -11.10
N LYS A 433 11.36 -27.23 -11.96
CA LYS A 433 12.10 -28.02 -12.95
C LYS A 433 13.26 -28.80 -12.32
N TYR A 434 13.91 -28.24 -11.30
CA TYR A 434 15.04 -28.84 -10.59
C TYR A 434 14.81 -28.89 -9.08
N PRO A 435 13.85 -29.69 -8.59
CA PRO A 435 13.41 -29.66 -7.18
C PRO A 435 14.49 -30.13 -6.20
N PHE A 436 15.50 -30.86 -6.68
CA PHE A 436 16.62 -31.36 -5.89
C PHE A 436 17.66 -30.28 -5.52
N MET A 437 17.52 -29.04 -6.01
CA MET A 437 18.56 -28.03 -5.86
C MET A 437 18.68 -27.45 -4.44
N MET A 438 17.67 -27.63 -3.58
CA MET A 438 17.67 -27.13 -2.20
C MET A 438 16.88 -28.02 -1.25
N PRO A 439 17.10 -27.93 0.08
CA PRO A 439 16.35 -28.71 1.08
C PRO A 439 14.86 -28.36 1.11
N HIS A 440 14.03 -29.32 1.50
CA HIS A 440 12.57 -29.16 1.53
C HIS A 440 12.05 -29.04 2.97
N GLN A 441 11.11 -28.12 3.18
CA GLN A 441 10.36 -27.96 4.42
C GLN A 441 8.87 -28.02 4.09
N GLN A 442 8.20 -29.12 4.45
CA GLN A 442 6.78 -29.32 4.18
C GLN A 442 5.93 -28.76 5.31
N VAL A 443 5.00 -27.87 4.97
CA VAL A 443 3.99 -27.35 5.88
C VAL A 443 2.71 -28.19 5.83
N ASP A 444 1.94 -28.15 6.91
CA ASP A 444 0.60 -28.76 6.94
C ASP A 444 -0.42 -28.01 6.06
N LYS A 445 -1.58 -28.66 5.85
CA LYS A 445 -2.72 -28.11 5.10
C LYS A 445 -3.23 -26.76 5.60
N GLY A 446 -3.17 -26.50 6.91
CA GLY A 446 -3.66 -25.26 7.52
C GLY A 446 -2.79 -24.07 7.15
N ALA A 447 -1.48 -24.27 7.01
CA ALA A 447 -0.52 -23.24 6.65
C ALA A 447 -0.55 -22.85 5.16
N ILE A 448 -0.92 -23.77 4.25
CA ILE A 448 -0.82 -23.59 2.78
C ILE A 448 -1.42 -22.26 2.32
N LYS A 449 -2.66 -21.96 2.73
CA LYS A 449 -3.36 -20.73 2.32
C LYS A 449 -2.59 -19.48 2.74
N PHE A 450 -1.97 -19.47 3.91
CA PHE A 450 -1.26 -18.30 4.42
C PHE A 450 0.08 -18.10 3.70
N VAL A 451 0.79 -19.19 3.41
CA VAL A 451 2.05 -19.13 2.65
C VAL A 451 1.82 -18.65 1.22
N LEU A 452 0.73 -19.09 0.57
CA LEU A 452 0.31 -18.58 -0.75
C LEU A 452 -0.12 -17.10 -0.73
N ASN A 453 -0.29 -16.51 0.45
CA ASN A 453 -0.55 -15.08 0.64
C ASN A 453 0.67 -14.33 1.18
N GLY A 454 1.87 -14.92 1.09
CA GLY A 454 3.14 -14.28 1.48
C GLY A 454 3.44 -14.28 2.99
N SER A 455 2.66 -14.99 3.81
CA SER A 455 2.96 -15.07 5.24
C SER A 455 4.22 -15.91 5.49
N SER A 456 5.01 -15.51 6.49
CA SER A 456 6.08 -16.34 7.05
C SER A 456 5.51 -17.62 7.67
N ILE A 457 6.32 -18.67 7.71
CA ILE A 457 5.93 -19.98 8.23
C ILE A 457 6.28 -20.02 9.71
N MET A 458 5.27 -20.23 10.54
CA MET A 458 5.43 -20.36 12.00
C MET A 458 5.88 -21.78 12.36
N CYS A 459 6.69 -21.93 13.41
CA CYS A 459 7.21 -23.24 13.85
C CYS A 459 6.11 -24.31 14.03
N PRO A 460 4.92 -24.03 14.61
CA PRO A 460 3.84 -25.01 14.72
C PRO A 460 3.36 -25.59 13.38
N GLY A 461 3.47 -24.81 12.29
CA GLY A 461 3.11 -25.27 10.94
C GLY A 461 4.13 -26.23 10.31
N LEU A 462 5.29 -26.39 10.95
CA LEU A 462 6.40 -27.26 10.54
C LEU A 462 6.59 -28.48 11.47
N THR A 463 5.90 -28.50 12.60
CA THR A 463 5.99 -29.58 13.61
C THR A 463 4.69 -30.36 13.79
N SER A 464 3.63 -29.98 13.06
CA SER A 464 2.34 -30.66 13.07
C SER A 464 2.39 -32.02 12.37
N PRO A 465 1.38 -32.91 12.57
CA PRO A 465 1.40 -34.27 11.98
C PRO A 465 1.50 -34.32 10.44
N GLY A 466 1.05 -33.26 9.76
CA GLY A 466 1.12 -33.13 8.30
C GLY A 466 2.40 -32.48 7.80
N ALA A 467 3.24 -31.96 8.69
CA ALA A 467 4.50 -31.31 8.36
C ALA A 467 5.65 -32.32 8.27
N LYS A 468 6.65 -32.02 7.42
CA LYS A 468 7.87 -32.82 7.29
C LYS A 468 9.04 -31.89 7.08
N MET A 469 10.00 -31.91 7.99
CA MET A 469 11.20 -31.10 7.88
C MET A 469 12.41 -31.92 7.46
N THR A 470 13.27 -31.34 6.63
CA THR A 470 14.60 -31.89 6.37
C THR A 470 15.48 -31.64 7.60
N PRO A 471 16.07 -32.66 8.23
CA PRO A 471 16.94 -32.48 9.40
C PRO A 471 18.27 -31.80 9.02
N GLY A 472 18.90 -31.12 9.97
CA GLY A 472 20.24 -30.52 9.82
C GLY A 472 20.29 -29.27 8.95
N VAL A 473 19.15 -28.64 8.63
CA VAL A 473 19.13 -27.38 7.88
C VAL A 473 19.40 -26.21 8.84
N PRO A 474 20.48 -25.44 8.66
CA PRO A 474 20.83 -24.36 9.57
C PRO A 474 19.94 -23.12 9.37
N ALA A 475 19.97 -22.22 10.36
CA ALA A 475 19.41 -20.88 10.18
C ALA A 475 20.07 -20.15 8.99
N GLU A 476 19.36 -19.20 8.41
CA GLU A 476 19.71 -18.44 7.20
C GLU A 476 19.78 -19.25 5.90
N ALA A 477 19.65 -20.59 5.94
CA ALA A 477 19.59 -21.42 4.73
C ALA A 477 18.32 -21.15 3.93
N VAL A 478 18.45 -21.16 2.59
CA VAL A 478 17.33 -21.05 1.66
C VAL A 478 16.72 -22.43 1.41
N VAL A 479 15.40 -22.53 1.53
CA VAL A 479 14.66 -23.80 1.47
C VAL A 479 13.43 -23.71 0.58
N ALA A 480 13.07 -24.86 -0.01
CA ALA A 480 11.82 -25.04 -0.72
C ALA A 480 10.70 -25.35 0.28
N VAL A 481 9.64 -24.54 0.28
CA VAL A 481 8.46 -24.76 1.12
C VAL A 481 7.46 -25.62 0.36
N MET A 482 7.28 -26.85 0.82
CA MET A 482 6.39 -27.86 0.23
C MET A 482 5.03 -27.86 0.94
N ALA A 483 3.99 -28.33 0.27
CA ALA A 483 2.67 -28.52 0.86
C ALA A 483 2.37 -30.01 1.03
N GLU A 484 1.72 -30.37 2.15
CA GLU A 484 1.15 -31.70 2.33
C GLU A 484 0.25 -32.08 1.13
N GLY A 485 0.62 -33.17 0.45
CA GLY A 485 -0.14 -33.69 -0.70
C GLY A 485 0.07 -32.93 -2.02
N LYS A 486 1.10 -32.09 -2.12
CA LYS A 486 1.48 -31.39 -3.37
C LYS A 486 2.88 -31.79 -3.82
N GLN A 487 3.08 -31.88 -5.14
CA GLN A 487 4.36 -32.28 -5.73
C GLN A 487 5.34 -31.11 -5.89
N HIS A 488 4.81 -29.90 -6.08
CA HIS A 488 5.62 -28.71 -6.34
C HIS A 488 5.72 -27.83 -5.08
N ALA A 489 6.86 -27.16 -4.94
CA ALA A 489 7.07 -26.14 -3.92
C ALA A 489 6.06 -25.00 -4.10
N LEU A 490 5.46 -24.53 -3.00
CA LEU A 490 4.53 -23.40 -3.04
C LEU A 490 5.19 -22.07 -2.68
N ALA A 491 6.37 -22.12 -2.06
CA ALA A 491 7.19 -20.97 -1.77
C ALA A 491 8.67 -21.35 -1.65
N ILE A 492 9.52 -20.34 -1.66
CA ILE A 492 10.92 -20.37 -1.29
C ILE A 492 11.03 -19.47 -0.06
N GLY A 493 11.70 -19.96 0.97
CA GLY A 493 11.88 -19.24 2.21
C GLY A 493 13.30 -19.30 2.72
N GLN A 494 13.60 -18.44 3.68
CA GLN A 494 14.86 -18.45 4.41
C GLN A 494 14.61 -18.89 5.85
N MET A 495 15.37 -19.88 6.32
CA MET A 495 15.28 -20.38 7.70
C MET A 495 15.64 -19.26 8.68
N LYS A 496 14.82 -19.05 9.72
CA LYS A 496 15.13 -18.15 10.85
C LYS A 496 15.56 -18.88 12.11
N MET A 497 15.31 -20.18 12.14
CA MET A 497 15.72 -21.11 13.18
C MET A 497 16.19 -22.38 12.47
N SER A 498 17.14 -23.13 13.02
CA SER A 498 17.51 -24.42 12.46
C SER A 498 16.35 -25.42 12.54
N SER A 499 16.39 -26.51 11.76
CA SER A 499 15.38 -27.56 11.83
C SER A 499 15.21 -28.10 13.27
N GLU A 500 16.32 -28.24 14.01
CA GLU A 500 16.34 -28.73 15.39
C GLU A 500 15.76 -27.71 16.37
N GLU A 501 16.02 -26.42 16.16
CA GLU A 501 15.45 -25.33 16.96
C GLU A 501 13.95 -25.20 16.73
N ILE A 502 13.49 -25.31 15.48
CA ILE A 502 12.05 -25.32 15.15
C ILE A 502 11.35 -26.47 15.88
N GLN A 503 11.94 -27.66 15.85
CA GLN A 503 11.38 -28.85 16.48
C GLN A 503 11.34 -28.76 18.02
N SER A 504 12.36 -28.18 18.64
CA SER A 504 12.47 -28.07 20.10
C SER A 504 11.70 -26.89 20.69
N VAL A 505 11.77 -25.70 20.08
CA VAL A 505 11.14 -24.48 20.58
C VAL A 505 9.66 -24.43 20.22
N ASN A 506 9.32 -24.89 19.00
CA ASN A 506 7.96 -24.93 18.46
C ASN A 506 7.16 -23.62 18.60
N LYS A 507 7.84 -22.47 18.57
CA LYS A 507 7.25 -21.14 18.72
C LYS A 507 8.05 -20.12 17.92
N GLY A 508 7.37 -19.13 17.35
CA GLY A 508 7.99 -18.08 16.55
C GLY A 508 7.97 -18.38 15.05
N ILE A 509 8.69 -17.56 14.29
CA ILE A 509 8.84 -17.70 12.85
C ILE A 509 9.97 -18.69 12.59
N GLY A 510 9.66 -19.83 11.97
CA GLY A 510 10.66 -20.81 11.58
C GLY A 510 11.28 -20.49 10.23
N ILE A 511 10.47 -20.03 9.27
CA ILE A 511 10.91 -19.69 7.92
C ILE A 511 10.29 -18.36 7.51
N GLU A 512 11.12 -17.41 7.08
CA GLU A 512 10.67 -16.18 6.43
C GLU A 512 10.36 -16.48 4.95
N ASN A 513 9.20 -16.03 4.47
CA ASN A 513 8.78 -16.28 3.10
C ASN A 513 9.41 -15.24 2.17
N VAL A 514 10.11 -15.69 1.12
CA VAL A 514 10.87 -14.83 0.22
C VAL A 514 10.21 -14.71 -1.16
N HIS A 515 9.70 -15.82 -1.68
CA HIS A 515 9.05 -15.89 -2.99
C HIS A 515 7.98 -16.99 -2.98
N TYR A 516 6.75 -16.71 -3.39
CA TYR A 516 5.64 -17.68 -3.30
C TYR A 516 4.80 -17.73 -4.59
N LEU A 517 4.09 -18.84 -4.78
CA LEU A 517 3.17 -19.00 -5.88
C LEU A 517 2.11 -17.90 -5.82
N THR A 518 1.82 -17.27 -6.96
CA THR A 518 0.88 -16.14 -7.14
C THR A 518 1.41 -14.74 -6.80
N ASP A 519 2.63 -14.62 -6.29
CA ASP A 519 3.28 -13.33 -6.09
C ASP A 519 3.66 -12.63 -7.42
N GLY A 520 4.16 -11.40 -7.33
CA GLY A 520 4.51 -10.61 -8.52
C GLY A 520 5.61 -11.25 -9.37
N LEU A 521 6.60 -11.90 -8.73
CA LEU A 521 7.72 -12.56 -9.41
C LEU A 521 7.28 -13.84 -10.12
N TRP A 522 6.33 -14.58 -9.55
CA TRP A 522 5.75 -15.78 -10.17
C TRP A 522 5.04 -15.45 -11.48
N ARG A 523 4.32 -14.33 -11.49
CA ARG A 523 3.62 -13.78 -12.67
C ARG A 523 4.61 -13.21 -13.68
N LEU A 524 5.67 -12.56 -13.22
CA LEU A 524 6.74 -12.03 -14.07
C LEU A 524 7.45 -13.16 -14.84
N ALA A 525 7.76 -14.27 -14.17
CA ALA A 525 8.42 -15.42 -14.79
C ALA A 525 7.56 -16.18 -15.83
N GLU A 526 6.32 -15.76 -16.11
CA GLU A 526 5.49 -16.28 -17.21
C GLU A 526 5.83 -15.65 -18.57
N LYS A 527 6.47 -14.49 -18.58
CA LYS A 527 6.70 -13.72 -19.80
C LYS A 527 8.16 -13.27 -19.90
N PRO A 528 8.74 -13.28 -21.12
CA PRO A 528 10.01 -12.61 -21.40
C PRO A 528 10.01 -11.16 -20.95
N ILE A 529 11.00 -10.76 -20.14
CA ILE A 529 11.32 -9.35 -19.89
C ILE A 529 12.14 -8.84 -21.07
N ASN A 530 11.54 -7.98 -21.88
CA ASN A 530 12.14 -7.45 -23.10
C ASN A 530 12.98 -6.19 -22.85
#